data_AF-A0A2V6X779-F1
#
_entry.id   AF-A0A2V6X779-F1
#
_cell.length_a   1.000
_cell.length_b   1.000
_cell.length_c   1.000
_cell.angle_alpha   90.00
_cell.angle_beta   90.00
_cell.angle_gamma   90.00
#
_symmetry.space_group_name_H-M   'P 1'
#
loop_
_entity.id
_entity.type
_entity.pdbx_description
1 polymer ?
#
loop_
_entity_poly.entity_id
_entity_poly.type
_entity_poly.pdbx_seq_one_letter_code
_entity_poly.pdbx_strand_id
1 'polypeptide(L)'
;MQAGASPEKVAQVGSARTSDLFDDRERTALEYAETITRTGERVSDELFARVRAHFTEAEVVELTAAAALENLRSKFNTALVIEAGILPNEVAHEPSLAQATPDLVAAVAALANAAAALSRLIQALAPAPDPAPQPDAHSAPLPERRIAL
;
A
#
# COMPACT_ATOMS: atom_id res chain seq x y z
N MET A 1 -6.67 10.85 9.50
CA MET A 1 -6.57 9.62 8.70
C MET A 1 -7.19 8.48 9.50
N GLN A 2 -8.04 7.64 8.92
CA GLN A 2 -8.47 6.38 9.53
C GLN A 2 -8.26 5.28 8.48
N ALA A 3 -7.03 4.76 8.44
CA ALA A 3 -6.67 3.57 7.69
C ALA A 3 -6.44 2.45 8.70
N GLY A 4 -7.51 1.83 9.20
CA GLY A 4 -7.54 0.51 9.87
C GLY A 4 -6.78 0.29 11.19
N ALA A 5 -5.61 0.90 11.43
CA ALA A 5 -4.79 0.68 12.62
C ALA A 5 -5.23 1.55 13.80
N SER A 6 -5.18 0.99 15.01
CA SER A 6 -5.47 1.76 16.23
C SER A 6 -4.37 2.82 16.47
N PRO A 7 -4.71 3.97 17.09
CA PRO A 7 -3.70 4.97 17.45
C PRO A 7 -2.57 4.39 18.30
N GLU A 8 -2.88 3.44 19.17
CA GLU A 8 -1.91 2.72 20.00
C GLU A 8 -0.93 1.90 19.16
N LYS A 9 -1.42 1.16 18.16
CA LYS A 9 -0.57 0.40 17.25
C LYS A 9 0.33 1.33 16.43
N VAL A 10 -0.20 2.45 15.94
CA VAL A 10 0.58 3.46 15.21
C VAL A 10 1.71 4.03 16.10
N ALA A 11 1.43 4.34 17.36
CA ALA A 11 2.44 4.86 18.29
C ALA A 11 3.58 3.86 18.57
N GLN A 12 3.34 2.56 18.38
CA GLN A 12 4.31 1.50 18.64
C GLN A 12 5.07 1.01 17.39
N VAL A 13 4.88 1.64 16.22
CA VAL A 13 5.55 1.23 14.96
C VAL A 13 7.08 1.22 15.10
N GLY A 14 7.67 2.20 15.78
CA GLY A 14 9.12 2.24 16.03
C GLY A 14 9.65 1.08 16.89
N SER A 15 8.78 0.42 17.64
CA SER A 15 9.08 -0.73 18.51
C SER A 15 8.37 -2.01 18.05
N ALA A 16 7.95 -2.09 16.78
CA ALA A 16 7.14 -3.20 16.27
C ALA A 16 7.78 -4.59 16.50
N ARG A 17 9.12 -4.67 16.46
CA ARG A 17 9.88 -5.92 16.74
C ARG A 17 9.56 -6.55 18.10
N THR A 18 9.22 -5.74 19.10
CA THR A 18 8.99 -6.20 20.48
C THR A 18 7.55 -5.94 20.96
N SER A 19 6.70 -5.37 20.11
CA SER A 19 5.32 -5.06 20.45
C SER A 19 4.40 -6.23 20.11
N ASP A 20 3.51 -6.59 21.03
CA ASP A 20 2.49 -7.63 20.84
C ASP A 20 1.34 -7.17 19.92
N LEU A 21 1.30 -5.90 19.51
CA LEU A 21 0.27 -5.37 18.62
C LEU A 21 0.51 -5.69 17.14
N PHE A 22 1.67 -6.24 16.80
CA PHE A 22 2.06 -6.59 15.45
C PHE A 22 2.22 -8.09 15.31
N ASP A 23 1.66 -8.66 14.26
CA ASP A 23 1.92 -10.06 13.92
C ASP A 23 3.25 -10.23 13.16
N ASP A 24 3.63 -11.47 12.90
CA ASP A 24 4.90 -11.78 12.24
C ASP A 24 4.96 -11.28 10.79
N ARG A 25 3.82 -11.21 10.10
CA ARG A 25 3.72 -10.68 8.73
C ARG A 25 3.98 -9.17 8.74
N GLU A 26 3.38 -8.44 9.68
CA GLU A 26 3.57 -7.00 9.85
C GLU A 26 5.00 -6.66 10.29
N ARG A 27 5.55 -7.40 11.27
CA ARG A 27 6.94 -7.22 11.70
C ARG A 27 7.93 -7.44 10.55
N THR A 28 7.71 -8.48 9.76
CA THR A 28 8.55 -8.78 8.58
C THR A 28 8.46 -7.67 7.54
N ALA A 29 7.27 -7.14 7.26
CA ALA A 29 7.11 -6.02 6.33
C ALA A 29 7.83 -4.75 6.81
N LEU A 30 7.71 -4.42 8.11
CA LEU A 30 8.35 -3.25 8.70
C LEU A 30 9.89 -3.39 8.69
N GLU A 31 10.42 -4.57 9.02
CA GLU A 31 11.87 -4.83 8.97
C GLU A 31 12.40 -4.76 7.53
N TYR A 32 11.66 -5.30 6.57
CA TYR A 32 12.00 -5.19 5.14
C TYR A 32 12.03 -3.72 4.69
N ALA A 33 10.96 -2.96 4.96
CA ALA A 33 10.85 -1.54 4.61
C ALA A 33 11.97 -0.70 5.27
N GLU A 34 12.28 -0.96 6.53
CA GLU A 34 13.38 -0.30 7.24
C GLU A 34 14.73 -0.60 6.57
N THR A 35 14.98 -1.85 6.20
CA THR A 35 16.25 -2.26 5.58
C THR A 35 16.45 -1.62 4.20
N ILE A 36 15.44 -1.62 3.32
CA ILE A 36 15.56 -1.06 1.96
C ILE A 36 15.66 0.48 1.93
N THR A 37 15.36 1.15 3.04
CA THR A 37 15.43 2.62 3.12
C THR A 37 16.74 3.12 3.72
N ARG A 38 17.50 2.27 4.42
CA ARG A 38 18.82 2.63 4.95
C ARG A 38 19.90 2.57 3.87
N THR A 39 20.63 3.67 3.74
CA THR A 39 21.70 3.78 2.74
C THR A 39 22.87 2.87 3.11
N GLY A 40 23.31 2.05 2.16
CA GLY A 40 24.43 1.12 2.34
C GLY A 40 24.03 -0.25 2.90
N GLU A 41 22.78 -0.43 3.33
CA GLU A 41 22.25 -1.74 3.71
C GLU A 41 21.73 -2.51 2.50
N ARG A 42 21.72 -3.84 2.65
CA ARG A 42 21.14 -4.77 1.69
C ARG A 42 20.21 -5.70 2.44
N VAL A 43 19.10 -6.05 1.81
CA VAL A 43 18.21 -7.10 2.30
C VAL A 43 18.98 -8.42 2.21
N SER A 44 19.12 -9.11 3.35
CA SER A 44 19.75 -10.43 3.37
C SER A 44 18.82 -11.49 2.77
N ASP A 45 19.40 -12.61 2.33
CA ASP A 45 18.63 -13.72 1.79
C ASP A 45 17.64 -14.29 2.83
N GLU A 46 18.02 -14.27 4.12
CA GLU A 46 17.15 -14.71 5.22
C GLU A 46 15.95 -13.78 5.41
N LEU A 47 16.16 -12.46 5.37
CA LEU A 47 15.06 -11.50 5.45
C LEU A 47 14.16 -11.62 4.22
N PHE A 48 14.73 -11.77 3.03
CA PHE A 48 13.94 -11.94 1.81
C PHE A 48 13.14 -13.25 1.81
N ALA A 49 13.71 -14.34 2.34
CA ALA A 49 13.00 -15.60 2.51
C ALA A 49 11.80 -15.49 3.46
N ARG A 50 11.93 -14.76 4.57
CA ARG A 50 10.80 -14.48 5.48
C ARG A 50 9.72 -13.63 4.81
N VAL A 51 10.12 -12.60 4.07
CA VAL A 51 9.17 -11.79 3.26
C VAL A 51 8.39 -12.71 2.31
N ARG A 52 9.08 -13.59 1.58
CA ARG A 52 8.47 -14.55 0.65
C ARG A 52 7.60 -15.62 1.31
N ALA A 53 7.79 -15.88 2.60
CA ALA A 53 6.94 -16.79 3.37
C ALA A 53 5.59 -16.15 3.74
N HIS A 54 5.53 -14.81 3.87
CA HIS A 54 4.33 -14.08 4.27
C HIS A 54 3.60 -13.39 3.12
N PHE A 55 4.29 -13.08 2.02
CA PHE A 55 3.78 -12.28 0.92
C PHE A 55 3.94 -13.02 -0.42
N THR A 56 2.93 -12.88 -1.28
CA THR A 56 3.01 -13.26 -2.69
C THR A 56 3.95 -12.34 -3.46
N GLU A 57 4.34 -12.74 -4.66
CA GLU A 57 5.21 -11.92 -5.52
C GLU A 57 4.65 -10.53 -5.80
N ALA A 58 3.35 -10.45 -6.08
CA ALA A 58 2.69 -9.17 -6.30
C ALA A 58 2.74 -8.29 -5.05
N GLU A 59 2.46 -8.86 -3.88
CA GLU A 59 2.51 -8.14 -2.60
C GLU A 59 3.94 -7.68 -2.25
N VAL A 60 4.98 -8.45 -2.58
CA VAL A 60 6.38 -8.04 -2.38
C VAL A 60 6.72 -6.84 -3.27
N VAL A 61 6.29 -6.85 -4.53
CA VAL A 61 6.47 -5.70 -5.43
C VAL A 61 5.72 -4.48 -4.91
N GLU A 62 4.48 -4.63 -4.45
CA GLU A 62 3.69 -3.56 -3.87
C GLU A 62 4.33 -2.99 -2.59
N LEU A 63 4.78 -3.85 -1.68
CA LEU A 63 5.49 -3.46 -0.45
C LEU A 63 6.76 -2.66 -0.76
N THR A 64 7.55 -3.14 -1.72
CA THR A 64 8.79 -2.47 -2.17
C THR A 64 8.49 -1.10 -2.76
N ALA A 65 7.47 -1.02 -3.63
CA ALA A 65 7.08 0.22 -4.29
C ALA A 65 6.56 1.26 -3.27
N ALA A 66 5.73 0.83 -2.31
CA ALA A 66 5.21 1.70 -1.26
C ALA A 66 6.34 2.28 -0.40
N ALA A 67 7.26 1.43 0.08
CA ALA A 67 8.39 1.87 0.89
C ALA A 67 9.35 2.80 0.11
N ALA A 68 9.62 2.51 -1.16
CA ALA A 68 10.43 3.37 -2.02
C ALA A 68 9.79 4.75 -2.24
N LEU A 69 8.47 4.79 -2.46
CA LEU A 69 7.73 6.04 -2.62
C LEU A 69 7.76 6.90 -1.36
N GLU A 70 7.56 6.31 -0.18
CA GLU A 70 7.63 7.05 1.08
C GLU A 70 9.05 7.53 1.40
N ASN A 71 10.08 6.75 1.08
CA ASN A 71 11.47 7.21 1.20
C ASN A 71 11.77 8.39 0.28
N LEU A 72 11.27 8.36 -0.96
CA LEU A 72 11.40 9.49 -1.87
C LEU A 72 10.67 10.72 -1.34
N ARG A 73 9.41 10.58 -0.90
CA ARG A 73 8.63 11.68 -0.31
C ARG A 73 9.36 12.30 0.88
N SER A 74 9.88 11.45 1.77
CA SER A 74 10.67 11.90 2.92
C SER A 74 11.89 12.72 2.48
N LYS A 75 12.72 12.18 1.57
CA LYS A 75 13.92 12.89 1.08
C LYS A 75 13.59 14.18 0.33
N PHE A 76 12.54 14.16 -0.47
CA PHE A 76 12.07 15.33 -1.23
C PHE A 76 11.60 16.44 -0.27
N ASN A 77 10.76 16.10 0.70
CA ASN A 77 10.28 17.04 1.71
C ASN A 77 11.43 17.61 2.54
N THR A 78 12.38 16.77 2.96
CA THR A 78 13.58 17.24 3.68
C THR A 78 14.42 18.19 2.84
N ALA A 79 14.69 17.86 1.56
CA ALA A 79 15.50 18.70 0.68
C ALA A 79 14.86 20.07 0.41
N LEU A 80 13.52 20.13 0.37
CA LEU A 80 12.77 21.36 0.16
C LEU A 80 12.34 22.07 1.45
N VAL A 81 12.71 21.55 2.62
CA VAL A 81 12.32 22.08 3.93
C VAL A 81 10.79 22.24 4.04
N ILE A 82 10.05 21.26 3.50
CA ILE A 82 8.60 21.21 3.62
C ILE A 82 8.28 20.66 5.01
N GLU A 83 7.74 21.51 5.88
CA GLU A 83 7.28 21.10 7.20
C GLU A 83 6.01 20.27 7.09
N ALA A 84 5.92 19.21 7.89
CA ALA A 84 4.68 18.50 8.10
C ALA A 84 3.74 19.44 8.85
N GLY A 85 2.80 20.07 8.13
CA GLY A 85 1.89 21.06 8.68
C GLY A 85 1.11 20.52 9.87
N ILE A 86 1.59 20.80 11.07
CA ILE A 86 0.85 20.80 12.32
C ILE A 86 0.80 22.27 12.72
N LEU A 87 -0.26 22.99 12.36
CA LEU A 87 -0.52 24.29 12.99
C LEU A 87 -1.12 24.01 14.40
N PRO A 88 -0.76 24.76 15.45
CA PRO A 88 -0.51 26.20 15.40
C PRO A 88 0.71 26.75 16.18
N ASN A 89 1.15 27.90 15.67
CA ASN A 89 1.89 29.00 16.30
C ASN A 89 3.41 29.11 16.05
N GLU A 90 3.70 30.12 15.22
CA GLU A 90 4.86 31.01 15.21
C GLU A 90 6.13 30.68 14.39
N VAL A 91 6.22 31.47 13.31
CA VAL A 91 7.37 31.94 12.52
C VAL A 91 8.10 30.89 11.66
N ALA A 92 7.40 30.39 10.64
CA ALA A 92 8.04 29.75 9.50
C ALA A 92 8.61 30.78 8.51
N HIS A 93 9.91 30.72 8.26
CA HIS A 93 10.42 31.10 6.94
C HIS A 93 10.06 29.95 5.98
N GLU A 94 8.87 29.99 5.40
CA GLU A 94 8.39 28.97 4.45
C GLU A 94 9.22 28.98 3.16
N PRO A 95 9.81 27.84 2.74
CA PRO A 95 10.08 27.59 1.34
C PRO A 95 8.74 27.27 0.66
N SER A 96 8.23 28.26 -0.08
CA SER A 96 6.90 28.16 -0.68
C SER A 96 6.85 27.22 -1.89
N LEU A 97 5.97 26.21 -1.84
CA LEU A 97 5.56 25.43 -3.02
C LEU A 97 4.85 26.27 -4.10
N ALA A 98 4.45 27.52 -3.80
CA ALA A 98 3.92 28.44 -4.82
C ALA A 98 4.98 28.88 -5.85
N GLN A 99 6.25 28.57 -5.61
CA GLN A 99 7.37 28.80 -6.52
C GLN A 99 7.81 27.55 -7.29
N ALA A 100 7.21 26.38 -7.02
CA ALA A 100 7.51 25.17 -7.78
C ALA A 100 7.00 25.30 -9.22
N THR A 101 7.84 24.98 -10.20
CA THR A 101 7.40 25.00 -11.59
C THR A 101 6.31 23.94 -11.81
N PRO A 102 5.34 24.19 -12.71
CA PRO A 102 4.28 23.23 -13.04
C PRO A 102 4.82 21.84 -13.42
N ASP A 103 6.01 21.78 -14.03
CA ASP A 103 6.69 20.54 -14.40
C ASP A 103 7.11 19.70 -13.18
N LEU A 104 7.53 20.35 -12.09
CA LEU A 104 7.91 19.68 -10.85
C LEU A 104 6.67 19.09 -10.14
N VAL A 105 5.57 19.83 -10.13
CA VAL A 105 4.28 19.37 -9.60
C VAL A 105 3.74 18.20 -10.44
N ALA A 106 3.85 18.29 -11.76
CA ALA A 106 3.45 17.22 -12.67
C ALA A 106 4.32 15.95 -12.52
N ALA A 107 5.63 16.09 -12.30
CA ALA A 107 6.53 14.96 -12.07
C ALA A 107 6.21 14.19 -10.78
N VAL A 108 5.90 14.90 -9.69
CA VAL A 108 5.48 14.28 -8.43
C VAL A 108 4.12 13.57 -8.57
N ALA A 109 3.16 14.20 -9.27
CA ALA A 109 1.87 13.58 -9.56
C ALA A 109 1.99 12.34 -10.49
N ALA A 110 2.87 12.39 -11.49
CA ALA A 110 3.15 11.27 -12.38
C ALA A 110 3.74 10.07 -11.63
N LEU A 111 4.60 10.32 -10.64
CA LEU A 111 5.18 9.26 -9.82
C LEU A 111 4.15 8.61 -8.88
N ALA A 112 3.24 9.40 -8.30
CA ALA A 112 2.10 8.87 -7.54
C ALA A 112 1.14 8.04 -8.42
N ASN A 113 0.95 8.44 -9.67
CA ASN A 113 0.12 7.71 -10.64
C ASN A 113 0.75 6.41 -11.12
N ALA A 114 2.08 6.28 -11.10
CA ALA A 114 2.77 5.03 -11.46
C ALA A 114 2.44 3.88 -10.48
N ALA A 115 2.27 4.17 -9.18
CA ALA A 115 1.83 3.17 -8.20
C ALA A 115 0.38 2.70 -8.46
N ALA A 116 -0.52 3.62 -8.84
CA ALA A 116 -1.89 3.27 -9.25
C ALA A 116 -1.93 2.50 -10.58
N ALA A 117 -0.96 2.72 -11.48
CA ALA A 117 -0.84 1.97 -12.73
C ALA A 117 -0.39 0.51 -12.49
N LEU A 118 0.52 0.29 -11.54
CA LEU A 118 0.95 -1.06 -11.13
C LEU A 118 -0.20 -1.87 -10.51
N SER A 119 -0.99 -1.26 -9.63
CA SER A 119 -2.18 -1.90 -9.05
C SER A 119 -3.21 -2.32 -10.11
N ARG A 120 -3.45 -1.49 -11.15
CA ARG A 120 -4.32 -1.85 -12.27
C ARG A 120 -3.75 -2.96 -13.14
N LEU A 121 -2.44 -3.01 -13.33
CA LEU A 121 -1.75 -4.07 -14.06
C LEU A 121 -1.86 -5.42 -13.33
N ILE A 122 -1.68 -5.41 -12.00
CA ILE A 122 -1.84 -6.60 -11.16
C ILE A 122 -3.30 -7.11 -11.24
N GLN A 123 -4.27 -6.21 -11.19
CA GLN A 123 -5.69 -6.58 -11.30
C GLN A 123 -6.07 -7.09 -12.69
N ALA A 124 -5.44 -6.57 -13.75
CA ALA A 124 -5.67 -7.01 -15.13
C ALA A 124 -5.01 -8.36 -15.44
N LEU A 125 -4.00 -8.76 -14.67
CA LEU A 125 -3.31 -10.06 -14.81
C LEU A 125 -3.91 -11.15 -13.90
N ALA A 126 -4.87 -10.81 -13.03
CA ALA A 126 -5.58 -11.78 -12.21
C ALA A 126 -6.43 -12.71 -13.10
N PRO A 127 -6.42 -14.04 -12.86
CA PRO A 127 -7.24 -14.97 -13.62
C PRO A 127 -8.73 -14.63 -13.44
N ALA A 128 -9.51 -14.79 -14.51
CA ALA A 128 -10.95 -14.58 -14.47
C ALA A 128 -11.58 -15.46 -13.37
N PRO A 129 -12.58 -14.95 -12.63
CA PRO A 129 -13.29 -15.78 -11.65
C PRO A 129 -13.89 -17.00 -12.35
N ASP A 130 -13.88 -18.14 -11.66
CA ASP A 130 -14.55 -19.34 -12.16
C ASP A 130 -16.01 -19.01 -12.49
N PRO A 131 -16.54 -19.50 -13.63
CA PRO A 131 -17.92 -19.27 -13.98
C PRO A 131 -18.82 -19.77 -12.86
N ALA A 132 -19.82 -18.96 -12.49
CA ALA A 132 -20.79 -19.33 -11.48
C ALA A 132 -21.38 -20.72 -11.78
N PRO A 133 -21.61 -21.56 -10.77
CA PRO A 133 -22.20 -22.88 -10.97
C PRO A 133 -23.52 -22.71 -11.74
N GLN A 134 -23.61 -23.36 -12.90
CA GLN A 134 -24.84 -23.34 -13.69
C GLN A 134 -25.96 -23.97 -12.84
N PRO A 135 -27.14 -23.35 -12.76
CA PRO A 135 -28.24 -23.95 -12.01
C PRO A 135 -28.59 -25.30 -12.63
N ASP A 136 -28.65 -26.34 -11.79
CA ASP A 136 -29.01 -27.68 -12.20
C ASP A 136 -30.29 -27.65 -13.04
N ALA A 137 -30.23 -28.18 -14.26
CA ALA A 137 -31.36 -28.26 -15.20
C ALA A 137 -32.56 -29.05 -14.64
N HIS A 138 -32.41 -29.70 -13.48
CA HIS A 138 -33.42 -30.48 -12.79
C HIS A 138 -34.19 -29.72 -11.70
N SER A 139 -33.84 -28.45 -11.42
CA SER A 139 -34.51 -27.64 -10.37
C SER A 139 -35.57 -26.67 -10.89
N ALA A 140 -35.87 -26.67 -12.20
CA ALA A 140 -36.96 -25.87 -12.74
C ALA A 140 -38.32 -26.43 -12.28
N PRO A 141 -39.18 -25.65 -11.60
CA PRO A 141 -40.51 -26.10 -11.23
C PRO A 141 -41.34 -26.37 -12.50
N LEU A 142 -41.99 -27.54 -12.54
CA LEU A 142 -42.88 -27.93 -13.63
C LEU A 142 -44.00 -26.88 -13.77
N PRO A 143 -44.35 -26.44 -15.00
CA PRO A 143 -45.37 -25.42 -15.19
C PRO A 143 -46.73 -25.92 -14.69
N GLU A 144 -47.34 -25.15 -13.79
CA GLU A 144 -48.67 -25.45 -13.26
C GLU A 144 -49.68 -25.55 -14.42
N ARG A 145 -50.28 -26.74 -14.57
CA ARG A 145 -51.41 -26.95 -15.48
C ARG A 145 -52.60 -26.16 -14.97
N ARG A 146 -52.80 -24.95 -15.50
CA ARG A 146 -54.09 -24.24 -15.39
C ARG A 146 -55.15 -25.04 -16.13
N ILE A 147 -55.99 -25.73 -15.37
CA ILE A 147 -57.28 -26.25 -15.85
C ILE A 147 -58.20 -25.03 -15.95
N ALA A 148 -58.54 -24.63 -17.18
CA ALA A 148 -59.59 -23.66 -17.42
C ALA A 148 -60.95 -24.35 -17.22
N LEU A 149 -61.80 -23.75 -16.37
CA LEU A 149 -63.25 -24.00 -16.30
C LEU A 149 -63.96 -22.95 -17.15
#